data_AF-L7UC66-F1
#
_entry.id   AF-L7UC66-F1
#
_cell.length_a   1.000
_cell.length_b   1.000
_cell.length_c   1.000
_cell.angle_alpha   90.00
_cell.angle_beta   90.00
_cell.angle_gamma   90.00
#
_symmetry.space_group_name_H-M   'P 1'
#
loop_
_entity.id
_entity.type
_entity.pdbx_description
1 polymer ?
#
loop_
_entity_poly.entity_id
_entity_poly.type
_entity_poly.pdbx_seq_one_letter_code
_entity_poly.pdbx_strand_id
1 'polypeptide(L)'
;MTLTNVMQLKAATRHATATVNLWHAQRLELAAHAEWASVIEREGSGAPGVEQARAAFDTCRERRKAYARDLDEAAEALSESMRAVHEEARR
;
A
#
# COMPACT_ATOMS: atom_id res chain seq x y z
N MET A 1 -4.10 -4.99 -31.41
CA MET A 1 -3.66 -5.00 -30.00
C MET A 1 -3.21 -6.42 -29.67
N THR A 2 -1.94 -6.62 -29.32
CA THR A 2 -1.37 -7.95 -29.01
C THR A 2 -1.71 -8.37 -27.58
N LEU A 3 -1.61 -9.67 -27.27
CA LEU A 3 -1.85 -10.20 -25.93
C LEU A 3 -0.88 -9.60 -24.90
N THR A 4 0.37 -9.37 -25.27
CA THR A 4 1.41 -8.72 -24.47
C THR A 4 1.04 -7.27 -24.11
N ASN A 5 0.49 -6.50 -25.05
CA ASN A 5 -0.01 -5.15 -24.78
C ASN A 5 -1.18 -5.15 -23.78
N VAL A 6 -2.08 -6.15 -23.84
CA VAL A 6 -3.15 -6.33 -22.85
C VAL A 6 -2.55 -6.62 -21.47
N MET A 7 -1.54 -7.49 -21.40
CA MET A 7 -0.89 -7.87 -20.14
C MET A 7 -0.14 -6.69 -19.52
N GLN A 8 0.60 -5.92 -20.31
CA GLN A 8 1.28 -4.71 -19.86
C GLN A 8 0.29 -3.69 -19.29
N LEU A 9 -0.84 -3.45 -19.98
CA LEU A 9 -1.85 -2.52 -19.50
C LEU A 9 -2.45 -2.98 -18.16
N LYS A 10 -2.74 -4.27 -18.00
CA LYS A 10 -3.22 -4.83 -16.73
C LYS A 10 -2.20 -4.67 -15.61
N ALA A 11 -0.93 -4.94 -15.88
CA ALA A 11 0.14 -4.78 -14.89
C ALA A 11 0.33 -3.30 -14.48
N ALA A 12 0.24 -2.38 -15.44
CA ALA A 12 0.32 -0.95 -15.19
C ALA A 12 -0.86 -0.45 -14.32
N THR A 13 -2.07 -0.91 -14.62
CA THR A 13 -3.26 -0.62 -13.80
C THR A 13 -3.09 -1.15 -12.38
N ARG A 14 -2.62 -2.40 -12.21
CA ARG A 14 -2.37 -2.97 -10.87
C ARG A 14 -1.35 -2.15 -10.09
N HIS A 15 -0.23 -1.78 -10.71
CA HIS A 15 0.81 -0.96 -10.08
C HIS A 15 0.26 0.41 -9.64
N ALA A 16 -0.54 1.07 -10.50
CA ALA A 16 -1.19 2.33 -10.15
C ALA A 16 -2.17 2.17 -8.97
N THR A 17 -3.00 1.13 -8.97
CA THR A 17 -3.91 0.83 -7.86
C THR A 17 -3.15 0.55 -6.56
N ALA A 18 -2.11 -0.27 -6.59
CA ALA A 18 -1.28 -0.57 -5.42
C ALA A 18 -0.62 0.70 -4.85
N THR A 19 -0.15 1.61 -5.74
CA THR A 19 0.41 2.91 -5.34
C THR A 19 -0.63 3.76 -4.59
N VAL A 20 -1.84 3.86 -5.13
CA VAL A 20 -2.93 4.63 -4.50
C VAL A 20 -3.34 4.02 -3.16
N ASN A 21 -3.43 2.69 -3.08
CA ASN A 21 -3.75 1.97 -1.84
C ASN A 21 -2.69 2.21 -0.75
N LEU A 22 -1.41 2.15 -1.11
CA LEU A 22 -0.32 2.42 -0.18
C LEU A 22 -0.37 3.85 0.35
N TRP A 23 -0.59 4.83 -0.55
CA TRP A 23 -0.73 6.23 -0.15
C TRP A 23 -1.92 6.44 0.80
N HIS A 24 -3.07 5.83 0.49
CA HIS A 24 -4.24 5.89 1.36
C HIS A 24 -3.95 5.27 2.74
N ALA A 25 -3.29 4.11 2.78
CA ALA A 25 -2.94 3.45 4.03
C ALA A 25 -1.94 4.24 4.86
N GLN A 26 -0.96 4.92 4.24
CA GLN A 26 -0.04 5.83 4.94
C GLN A 26 -0.80 6.97 5.63
N ARG A 27 -1.80 7.56 4.97
CA ARG A 27 -2.64 8.60 5.57
C ARG A 27 -3.43 8.09 6.77
N LEU A 28 -3.98 6.88 6.68
CA LEU A 28 -4.73 6.28 7.78
C LEU A 28 -3.83 5.92 8.97
N GLU A 29 -2.62 5.40 8.73
CA GLU A 29 -1.63 5.18 9.79
C GLU A 29 -1.26 6.48 10.49
N LEU A 30 -1.02 7.56 9.74
CA LEU A 30 -0.71 8.87 10.31
C LEU A 30 -1.87 9.42 11.15
N ALA A 31 -3.11 9.29 10.68
CA ALA A 31 -4.30 9.69 11.43
C ALA A 31 -4.46 8.87 12.72
N ALA A 32 -4.24 7.56 12.66
CA ALA A 32 -4.30 6.69 13.83
C ALA A 32 -3.18 7.01 14.85
N HIS A 33 -1.99 7.37 14.38
CA HIS A 33 -0.89 7.82 15.23
C HIS A 33 -1.22 9.15 15.93
N ALA A 34 -1.79 10.11 15.21
CA ALA A 34 -2.22 11.38 15.77
C ALA A 34 -3.34 11.20 16.81
N GLU A 35 -4.30 10.31 16.55
CA GLU A 35 -5.35 9.98 17.52
C GLU A 35 -4.76 9.30 18.76
N TRP A 36 -3.84 8.36 18.59
CA TRP A 36 -3.17 7.73 19.72
C TRP A 36 -2.45 8.74 20.61
N ALA A 37 -1.71 9.68 20.03
CA ALA A 37 -1.06 10.76 20.77
C ALA A 37 -2.09 11.66 21.50
N SER A 38 -3.17 12.04 20.81
CA SER A 38 -4.27 12.85 21.37
C SER A 38 -4.94 12.17 22.58
N VAL A 39 -5.17 10.86 22.51
CA VAL A 39 -5.75 10.09 23.61
C VAL A 39 -4.79 10.04 24.81
N ILE A 40 -3.48 9.90 24.58
CA ILE A 40 -2.48 9.96 25.65
C ILE A 40 -2.54 11.31 26.38
N GLU A 41 -2.62 12.41 25.63
CA GLU A 41 -2.70 13.76 26.21
C GLU A 41 -4.00 13.98 26.99
N ARG A 42 -5.12 13.46 26.49
CA ARG A 42 -6.45 13.63 27.10
C ARG A 42 -6.69 12.76 28.33
N GLU A 43 -6.24 11.51 28.29
CA GLU A 43 -6.63 10.46 29.26
C GLU A 43 -5.48 9.99 30.14
N GLY A 44 -4.23 10.33 29.78
CA GLY A 44 -3.03 9.91 30.49
C GLY A 44 -2.54 8.51 30.09
N SER A 45 -1.26 8.26 30.32
CA SER A 45 -0.63 6.98 30.00
C SER A 45 -1.25 5.84 30.81
N GLY A 46 -1.67 4.76 30.13
CA GLY A 46 -2.24 3.56 30.76
C GLY A 46 -3.77 3.53 30.83
N ALA A 47 -4.46 4.56 30.33
CA ALA A 47 -5.91 4.51 30.17
C ALA A 47 -6.32 3.45 29.12
N PRO A 48 -7.46 2.75 29.29
CA PRO A 48 -7.94 1.77 28.30
C PRO A 48 -8.12 2.35 26.89
N GLY A 49 -8.44 3.64 26.77
CA GLY A 49 -8.53 4.34 25.49
C GLY A 49 -7.19 4.41 24.76
N VAL A 50 -6.08 4.54 25.49
CA VAL A 50 -4.72 4.57 24.91
C VAL A 50 -4.38 3.24 24.26
N GLU A 51 -4.69 2.12 24.93
CA GLU A 51 -4.43 0.79 24.35
C GLU A 51 -5.32 0.50 23.14
N GLN A 52 -6.58 0.97 23.15
CA GLN A 52 -7.46 0.86 21.98
C GLN A 52 -6.93 1.68 20.79
N ALA A 53 -6.49 2.92 21.02
CA ALA A 53 -5.92 3.75 19.97
C ALA A 53 -4.59 3.19 19.44
N ARG A 54 -3.75 2.64 20.32
CA ARG A 54 -2.53 1.91 19.96
C ARG A 54 -2.84 0.70 19.06
N ALA A 55 -3.82 -0.12 19.42
CA ALA A 55 -4.23 -1.28 18.62
C ALA A 55 -4.76 -0.88 17.23
N ALA A 56 -5.50 0.24 17.15
CA ALA A 56 -5.96 0.79 15.88
C ALA A 56 -4.78 1.28 15.00
N PHE A 57 -3.78 1.93 15.62
CA PHE A 57 -2.54 2.30 14.94
C PHE A 57 -1.78 1.08 14.43
N ASP A 58 -1.59 0.04 15.25
CA ASP A 58 -0.90 -1.19 14.84
C ASP A 58 -1.62 -1.89 13.68
N THR A 59 -2.96 -1.91 13.69
CA THR A 59 -3.77 -2.43 12.58
C THR A 59 -3.53 -1.63 11.29
N CYS A 60 -3.52 -0.30 11.36
CA CYS A 60 -3.26 0.55 10.21
C CYS A 60 -1.84 0.33 9.67
N ARG A 61 -0.86 0.19 10.57
CA ARG A 61 0.54 -0.06 10.24
C ARG A 61 0.75 -1.40 9.54
N GLU A 62 0.12 -2.47 10.02
CA GLU A 62 0.19 -3.78 9.36
C GLU A 62 -0.48 -3.75 7.98
N ARG A 63 -1.61 -3.06 7.85
CA ARG A 63 -2.25 -2.86 6.54
C ARG A 63 -1.36 -2.08 5.57
N ARG A 64 -0.67 -1.03 6.03
CA ARG A 64 0.30 -0.30 5.19
C ARG A 64 1.43 -1.22 4.74
N LYS A 65 1.98 -2.06 5.63
CA LYS A 65 3.02 -3.04 5.27
C LYS A 65 2.53 -4.02 4.21
N ALA A 66 1.28 -4.49 4.31
CA ALA A 66 0.69 -5.37 3.30
C ALA A 66 0.58 -4.68 1.93
N TYR A 67 0.13 -3.43 1.88
CA TYR A 67 0.09 -2.68 0.61
C TYR A 67 1.47 -2.33 0.06
N ALA A 68 2.50 -2.16 0.91
CA ALA A 68 3.85 -1.98 0.43
C ALA A 68 4.35 -3.23 -0.32
N ARG A 69 4.10 -4.42 0.24
CA ARG A 69 4.41 -5.69 -0.44
C ARG A 69 3.64 -5.86 -1.75
N ASP A 70 2.34 -5.53 -1.77
CA ASP A 70 1.54 -5.60 -3.00
C ASP A 70 2.05 -4.62 -4.08
N LEU A 71 2.55 -3.44 -3.69
CA LEU A 71 3.19 -2.52 -4.62
C LEU A 71 4.49 -3.08 -5.19
N ASP A 72 5.33 -3.69 -4.35
CA ASP A 72 6.57 -4.33 -4.78
C ASP A 72 6.26 -5.47 -5.79
N GLU A 73 5.32 -6.36 -5.47
CA GLU A 73 4.85 -7.43 -6.37
C GLU A 73 4.28 -6.88 -7.69
N ALA A 74 3.51 -5.79 -7.63
CA ALA A 74 2.95 -5.16 -8.82
C ALA A 74 4.04 -4.49 -9.70
N ALA A 75 5.08 -3.93 -9.09
CA ALA A 75 6.22 -3.33 -9.79
C ALA A 75 7.07 -4.40 -10.50
N GLU A 76 7.28 -5.55 -9.86
CA GLU A 76 7.93 -6.71 -10.46
C GLU A 76 7.15 -7.22 -11.69
N ALA A 77 5.85 -7.46 -11.53
CA ALA A 77 4.98 -7.91 -12.62
C ALA A 77 4.94 -6.92 -13.81
N LEU A 78 4.90 -5.60 -13.53
CA LEU A 78 4.97 -4.59 -14.57
C LEU A 78 6.31 -4.63 -15.31
N SER A 79 7.42 -4.76 -14.58
CA SER A 79 8.76 -4.86 -15.17
C SER A 79 8.92 -6.09 -16.06
N GLU A 80 8.36 -7.23 -15.67
CA GLU A 80 8.32 -8.44 -16.49
C GLU A 80 7.48 -8.25 -17.76
N SER A 81 6.29 -7.63 -17.63
CA SER A 81 5.44 -7.37 -18.79
C SER A 81 6.09 -6.45 -19.82
N MET A 82 6.82 -5.43 -19.36
CA MET A 82 7.55 -4.50 -20.24
C MET A 82 8.71 -5.21 -20.95
N ARG A 83 9.42 -6.12 -20.26
CA ARG A 83 10.45 -6.96 -20.89
C ARG A 83 9.87 -7.81 -22.02
N ALA A 84 8.74 -8.47 -21.79
CA ALA A 84 8.08 -9.29 -22.80
C ALA A 84 7.64 -8.47 -24.04
N VAL A 85 7.11 -7.26 -23.84
CA VAL A 85 6.76 -6.35 -24.94
C VAL A 85 8.00 -5.95 -25.75
N HIS A 86 9.11 -5.62 -25.09
CA HIS A 86 10.36 -5.30 -25.78
C HIS A 86 10.93 -6.48 -26.56
N GLU A 87 10.83 -7.70 -26.03
CA GLU A 87 11.29 -8.90 -26.73
C GLU A 87 10.44 -9.22 -27.95
N GLU A 88 9.11 -9.04 -27.89
CA GLU A 88 8.23 -9.19 -29.05
C GLU A 88 8.52 -8.15 -30.12
N ALA A 89 8.74 -6.88 -29.74
CA ALA A 89 9.04 -5.81 -30.68
C ALA A 89 10.38 -5.98 -31.44
N ARG A 90 11.26 -6.88 -30.97
CA ARG A 90 12.54 -7.21 -31.63
C ARG A 90 12.44 -8.41 -32.57
N ARG A 91 11.32 -9.14 -32.58
CA ARG A 91 11.07 -10.29 -33.48
C ARG A 91 10.40 -9.82 -34.76
#